data_AF-A0AB34ZDJ2-F1
#
_entry.id   AF-A0AB34ZDJ2-F1
#
_cell.length_a   1.000
_cell.length_b   1.000
_cell.length_c   1.000
_cell.angle_alpha   90.00
_cell.angle_beta   90.00
_cell.angle_gamma   90.00
#
_symmetry.space_group_name_H-M   'P 1'
#
loop_
_entity.id
_entity.type
_entity.pdbx_description
1 polymer ?
#
loop_
_entity_poly.entity_id
_entity_poly.type
_entity_poly.pdbx_seq_one_letter_code
_entity_poly.pdbx_strand_id
1 'polypeptide(L)'
;MSDTQLCVPVIWKFCELPEAWSVWAAFLQAMLAALAIYFAARLAGGQEKRLVARKTEIFVQRIVQAAMQAGRIKTFFQGGAKEEPRDLVYSAQAKIFELYGQSLRAVPLENVVDARLLVPLHNAATACEIVAELLKKEVPKAREEVADWFDKLGNAQNSLFTSYNQAFAVQAEFDSTPLTALLKRKFRELRMTRIRGFH
;
A
#
# COMPACT_ATOMS: atom_id res chain seq x y z
N MET A 1 0.86 -65.81 -11.63
CA MET A 1 1.38 -65.81 -10.24
C MET A 1 2.70 -65.07 -10.28
N SER A 2 2.67 -63.81 -9.86
CA SER A 2 3.82 -62.90 -9.86
C SER A 2 4.55 -63.05 -8.53
N ASP A 3 5.67 -63.77 -8.53
CA ASP A 3 6.51 -63.91 -7.35
C ASP A 3 7.15 -62.57 -6.99
N THR A 4 6.61 -61.94 -5.95
CA THR A 4 7.21 -60.81 -5.24
C THR A 4 8.45 -61.31 -4.48
N GLN A 5 9.60 -61.31 -5.13
CA GLN A 5 10.88 -61.47 -4.44
C GLN A 5 11.21 -60.16 -3.72
N LEU A 6 10.93 -60.12 -2.42
CA LEU A 6 11.43 -59.08 -1.52
C LEU A 6 12.96 -59.17 -1.46
N CYS A 7 13.64 -58.14 -1.93
CA CYS A 7 15.06 -57.92 -1.65
C CYS A 7 15.22 -57.59 -0.15
N VAL A 8 15.69 -58.58 0.62
CA VAL A 8 16.00 -58.45 2.05
C VAL A 8 17.33 -57.66 2.21
N PRO A 9 17.39 -56.64 3.10
CA PRO A 9 18.55 -55.75 3.17
C PRO A 9 19.53 -56.28 4.22
N VAL A 10 20.54 -57.05 3.83
CA VAL A 10 21.60 -57.44 4.79
C VAL A 10 23.01 -57.11 4.32
N ILE A 11 23.32 -57.04 3.03
CA ILE A 11 24.71 -56.78 2.63
C ILE A 11 24.72 -55.94 1.36
N TRP A 12 25.44 -54.81 1.44
CA TRP A 12 25.81 -53.91 0.36
C TRP A 12 26.55 -54.64 -0.79
N LYS A 13 25.86 -55.52 -1.51
CA LYS A 13 26.24 -55.87 -2.87
C LYS A 13 25.58 -54.83 -3.76
N PHE A 14 26.42 -54.06 -4.44
CA PHE A 14 26.06 -53.28 -5.60
C PHE A 14 25.29 -54.18 -6.57
N CYS A 15 23.97 -54.17 -6.46
CA CYS A 15 23.09 -54.61 -7.53
C CYS A 15 23.35 -53.66 -8.69
N GLU A 16 24.06 -54.14 -9.72
CA GLU A 16 24.11 -53.53 -11.06
C GLU A 16 22.73 -53.68 -11.73
N LEU A 17 21.69 -53.17 -11.07
CA LEU A 17 20.35 -53.12 -11.60
C LEU A 17 19.96 -51.66 -11.82
N PRO A 18 19.23 -51.34 -12.90
CA PRO A 18 18.70 -49.99 -13.18
C PRO A 18 17.86 -49.42 -12.02
N GLU A 19 17.48 -50.27 -11.07
CA GLU A 19 16.89 -50.00 -9.76
C GLU A 19 17.74 -49.05 -8.87
N ALA A 20 19.07 -49.06 -8.97
CA ALA A 20 19.90 -48.16 -8.16
C ALA A 20 19.75 -46.69 -8.60
N TRP A 21 19.59 -46.46 -9.91
CA TRP A 21 19.31 -45.14 -10.45
C TRP A 21 17.91 -44.65 -10.10
N SER A 22 16.92 -45.54 -9.96
CA SER A 22 15.57 -45.15 -9.56
C SER A 22 15.51 -44.69 -8.11
N VAL A 23 16.28 -45.31 -7.20
CA VAL A 23 16.41 -44.87 -5.80
C VAL A 23 17.09 -43.50 -5.71
N TRP A 24 18.18 -43.28 -6.46
CA TRP A 24 18.84 -41.97 -6.52
C TRP A 24 17.94 -40.90 -7.14
N ALA A 25 17.22 -41.21 -8.23
CA ALA A 25 16.28 -40.31 -8.86
C ALA A 25 15.13 -39.94 -7.91
N ALA A 26 14.58 -40.91 -7.16
CA ALA A 26 13.55 -40.66 -6.17
C ALA A 26 14.05 -39.76 -5.03
N PHE A 27 15.29 -39.96 -4.57
CA PHE A 27 15.91 -39.11 -3.54
C PHE A 27 16.16 -37.68 -4.04
N LEU A 28 16.67 -37.55 -5.26
CA LEU A 28 16.90 -36.25 -5.90
C LEU A 28 15.59 -35.50 -6.18
N GLN A 29 14.55 -36.23 -6.62
CA GLN A 29 13.20 -35.70 -6.81
C GLN A 29 12.57 -35.26 -5.49
N ALA A 30 12.75 -36.02 -4.40
CA ALA A 30 12.27 -35.64 -3.07
C ALA A 30 12.98 -34.39 -2.54
N MET A 31 14.30 -34.28 -2.72
CA MET A 31 15.06 -33.07 -2.36
C MET A 31 14.64 -31.85 -3.19
N LEU A 32 14.45 -32.01 -4.50
CA LEU A 32 13.98 -30.94 -5.38
C LEU A 32 12.55 -30.52 -5.05
N ALA A 33 11.66 -31.46 -4.70
CA ALA A 33 10.31 -31.16 -4.25
C ALA A 33 10.31 -30.39 -2.93
N ALA A 34 11.13 -30.81 -1.95
CA ALA A 34 11.28 -30.09 -0.68
C ALA A 34 11.85 -28.67 -0.88
N LEU A 35 12.85 -28.52 -1.74
CA LEU A 35 13.38 -27.20 -2.11
C LEU A 35 12.34 -26.35 -2.84
N ALA A 36 11.58 -26.93 -3.76
CA ALA A 36 10.52 -26.25 -4.48
C ALA A 36 9.43 -25.74 -3.52
N ILE A 37 9.02 -26.56 -2.55
CA ILE A 37 8.05 -26.16 -1.51
C ILE A 37 8.64 -25.04 -0.63
N TYR A 38 9.90 -25.14 -0.22
CA TYR A 38 10.56 -24.10 0.56
C TYR A 38 10.66 -22.77 -0.21
N PHE A 39 11.05 -22.81 -1.48
CA PHE A 39 11.09 -21.62 -2.33
C PHE A 39 9.69 -21.08 -2.63
N ALA A 40 8.69 -21.93 -2.83
CA ALA A 40 7.29 -21.53 -2.99
C ALA A 40 6.76 -20.84 -1.72
N ALA A 41 7.02 -21.39 -0.54
CA ALA A 41 6.66 -20.77 0.74
C ALA A 41 7.36 -19.42 0.94
N ARG A 42 8.66 -19.34 0.61
CA ARG A 42 9.43 -18.09 0.68
C ARG A 42 8.93 -17.03 -0.30
N LEU A 43 8.54 -17.43 -1.51
CA LEU A 43 7.95 -16.54 -2.51
C LEU A 43 6.54 -16.09 -2.11
N ALA A 44 5.73 -16.99 -1.56
CA ALA A 44 4.39 -16.69 -1.06
C ALA A 44 4.42 -15.62 0.03
N GLY A 45 5.30 -15.77 1.05
CA GLY A 45 5.46 -14.74 2.09
C GLY A 45 5.95 -13.40 1.55
N GLY A 46 6.71 -13.39 0.45
CA GLY A 46 7.09 -12.16 -0.24
C GLY A 46 5.95 -11.52 -1.06
N GLN A 47 5.06 -12.32 -1.62
CA GLN A 47 3.88 -11.85 -2.35
C GLN A 47 2.83 -11.25 -1.41
N GLU A 48 2.59 -11.88 -0.25
CA GLU A 48 1.70 -11.35 0.78
C GLU A 48 2.14 -9.95 1.23
N LYS A 49 3.41 -9.76 1.59
CA LYS A 49 3.95 -8.45 1.98
C LYS A 49 3.79 -7.38 0.90
N ARG A 50 3.99 -7.73 -0.37
CA ARG A 50 3.80 -6.80 -1.50
C ARG A 50 2.34 -6.47 -1.73
N LEU A 51 1.44 -7.43 -1.55
CA LEU A 51 0.01 -7.23 -1.66
C LEU A 51 -0.47 -6.31 -0.53
N VAL A 52 0.02 -6.52 0.70
CA VAL A 52 -0.22 -5.63 1.86
C VAL A 52 0.28 -4.21 1.55
N ALA A 53 1.52 -4.08 1.07
CA ALA A 53 2.12 -2.79 0.73
C ALA A 53 1.29 -2.04 -0.33
N ARG A 54 0.91 -2.71 -1.43
CA ARG A 54 0.10 -2.09 -2.49
C ARG A 54 -1.30 -1.69 -2.02
N LYS A 55 -1.97 -2.53 -1.23
CA LYS A 55 -3.29 -2.18 -0.68
C LYS A 55 -3.18 -0.98 0.25
N THR A 56 -2.15 -0.96 1.10
CA THR A 56 -1.87 0.16 2.01
C THR A 56 -1.57 1.45 1.24
N GLU A 57 -0.71 1.39 0.22
CA GLU A 57 -0.34 2.52 -0.64
C GLU A 57 -1.57 3.20 -1.25
N ILE A 58 -2.54 2.44 -1.75
CA ILE A 58 -3.78 3.01 -2.32
C ILE A 58 -4.53 3.87 -1.30
N PHE A 59 -4.61 3.42 -0.04
CA PHE A 59 -5.25 4.18 1.03
C PHE A 59 -4.46 5.43 1.40
N VAL A 60 -3.14 5.31 1.55
CA VAL A 60 -2.27 6.46 1.84
C VAL A 60 -2.38 7.51 0.74
N GLN A 61 -2.33 7.11 -0.54
CA GLN A 61 -2.44 8.03 -1.67
C GLN A 61 -3.77 8.79 -1.67
N ARG A 62 -4.89 8.14 -1.29
CA ARG A 62 -6.19 8.82 -1.17
C ARG A 62 -6.20 9.87 -0.06
N ILE A 63 -5.64 9.53 1.11
CA ILE A 63 -5.53 10.47 2.24
C ILE A 63 -4.61 11.65 1.87
N VAL A 64 -3.50 11.40 1.18
CA VAL A 64 -2.58 12.45 0.68
C VAL A 64 -3.28 13.40 -0.27
N GLN A 65 -4.07 12.88 -1.21
CA GLN A 65 -4.81 13.72 -2.15
C GLN A 65 -5.81 14.60 -1.41
N ALA A 66 -6.56 14.04 -0.44
CA ALA A 66 -7.47 14.81 0.38
C ALA A 66 -6.74 15.90 1.20
N ALA A 67 -5.61 15.57 1.83
CA ALA A 67 -4.80 16.52 2.60
C ALA A 67 -4.21 17.64 1.72
N MET A 68 -3.70 17.31 0.53
CA MET A 68 -3.19 18.30 -0.42
C MET A 68 -4.29 19.23 -0.93
N GLN A 69 -5.49 18.69 -1.21
CA GLN A 69 -6.63 19.52 -1.59
C GLN A 69 -7.08 20.40 -0.43
N ALA A 70 -7.05 19.90 0.80
CA ALA A 70 -7.41 20.66 1.99
C ALA A 70 -6.46 21.84 2.22
N GLY A 71 -5.15 21.63 2.02
CA GLY A 71 -4.16 22.71 2.08
C GLY A 71 -4.24 23.73 0.94
N ARG A 72 -4.95 23.42 -0.15
CA ARG A 72 -5.18 24.33 -1.29
C ARG A 72 -6.49 25.11 -1.18
N ILE A 73 -7.28 24.89 -0.14
CA ILE A 73 -8.53 25.63 0.05
C ILE A 73 -8.20 27.12 0.14
N LYS A 74 -8.73 27.89 -0.80
CA LYS A 74 -8.56 29.33 -0.85
C LYS A 74 -9.44 29.95 0.22
N THR A 75 -8.84 30.46 1.29
CA THR A 75 -9.59 31.07 2.39
C THR A 75 -9.79 32.57 2.24
N PHE A 76 -8.96 33.23 1.42
CA PHE A 76 -9.02 34.67 1.18
C PHE A 76 -9.45 34.95 -0.26
N PHE A 77 -10.54 35.70 -0.43
CA PHE A 77 -11.02 36.20 -1.72
C PHE A 77 -10.90 37.72 -1.73
N GLN A 78 -10.32 38.30 -2.77
CA GLN A 78 -10.06 39.74 -2.87
C GLN A 78 -11.15 40.50 -3.65
N GLY A 79 -12.10 39.78 -4.24
CA GLY A 79 -13.21 40.35 -5.01
C GLY A 79 -12.78 40.93 -6.35
N GLY A 80 -11.69 40.44 -6.94
CA GLY A 80 -11.21 40.92 -8.24
C GLY A 80 -12.19 40.59 -9.37
N ALA A 81 -12.29 41.42 -10.41
CA ALA A 81 -13.22 41.23 -11.54
C ALA A 81 -13.00 39.93 -12.35
N LYS A 82 -11.85 39.26 -12.18
CA LYS A 82 -11.53 37.95 -12.79
C LYS A 82 -11.56 36.79 -11.77
N GLU A 83 -11.93 37.07 -10.53
CA GLU A 83 -11.94 36.09 -9.46
C GLU A 83 -13.26 35.32 -9.47
N GLU A 84 -13.18 33.99 -9.41
CA GLU A 84 -14.38 33.16 -9.31
C GLU A 84 -15.15 33.49 -8.01
N PRO A 85 -16.49 33.57 -8.06
CA PRO A 85 -17.28 33.86 -6.88
C PRO A 85 -17.10 32.74 -5.87
N ARG A 86 -16.92 33.14 -4.61
CA ARG A 86 -16.64 32.27 -3.47
C ARG A 86 -17.58 31.07 -3.39
N ASP A 87 -18.87 31.29 -3.60
CA ASP A 87 -19.91 30.27 -3.45
C ASP A 87 -19.74 29.14 -4.48
N LEU A 88 -19.29 29.44 -5.69
CA LEU A 88 -18.98 28.42 -6.71
C LEU A 88 -17.76 27.60 -6.32
N VAL A 89 -16.70 28.26 -5.82
CA VAL A 89 -15.47 27.58 -5.41
C VAL A 89 -15.72 26.68 -4.20
N TYR A 90 -16.41 27.18 -3.18
CA TYR A 90 -16.67 26.45 -1.95
C TYR A 90 -17.66 25.32 -2.13
N SER A 91 -18.72 25.51 -2.93
CA SER A 91 -19.67 24.42 -3.23
C SER A 91 -19.00 23.28 -4.01
N ALA A 92 -18.13 23.60 -4.97
CA ALA A 92 -17.36 22.60 -5.70
C ALA A 92 -16.39 21.85 -4.79
N GLN A 93 -15.64 22.58 -3.95
CA GLN A 93 -14.70 21.98 -2.99
C GLN A 93 -15.42 21.13 -1.94
N ALA A 94 -16.54 21.59 -1.40
CA ALA A 94 -17.35 20.84 -0.45
C ALA A 94 -17.76 19.48 -1.03
N LYS A 95 -18.26 19.46 -2.27
CA LYS A 95 -18.64 18.22 -2.96
C LYS A 95 -17.46 17.27 -3.13
N ILE A 96 -16.27 17.79 -3.43
CA ILE A 96 -15.04 16.98 -3.54
C ILE A 96 -14.70 16.34 -2.19
N PHE A 97 -14.79 17.08 -1.09
CA PHE A 97 -14.52 16.54 0.25
C PHE A 97 -15.58 15.53 0.70
N GLU A 98 -16.84 15.69 0.31
CA GLU A 98 -17.87 14.66 0.55
C GLU A 98 -17.53 13.36 -0.18
N LEU A 99 -17.09 13.45 -1.43
CA LEU A 99 -16.66 12.28 -2.20
C LEU A 99 -15.45 11.61 -1.55
N TYR A 100 -14.48 12.38 -1.05
CA TYR A 100 -13.36 11.82 -0.31
C TYR A 100 -13.81 11.14 0.98
N GLY A 101 -14.63 11.79 1.81
CA GLY A 101 -15.17 11.22 3.05
C GLY A 101 -15.95 9.92 2.80
N GLN A 102 -16.84 9.92 1.82
CA GLN A 102 -17.58 8.71 1.41
C GLN A 102 -16.65 7.62 0.91
N SER A 103 -15.64 7.95 0.09
CA SER A 103 -14.71 6.96 -0.44
C SER A 103 -13.84 6.31 0.63
N LEU A 104 -13.53 7.04 1.71
CA LEU A 104 -12.75 6.56 2.84
C LEU A 104 -13.62 5.74 3.81
N ARG A 105 -14.90 6.09 3.99
CA ARG A 105 -15.87 5.30 4.77
C ARG A 105 -16.33 4.02 4.08
N ALA A 106 -16.46 4.05 2.76
CA ALA A 106 -16.91 2.89 1.96
C ALA A 106 -15.86 1.79 1.83
N VAL A 107 -14.68 1.95 2.46
CA VAL A 107 -13.65 0.91 2.49
C VAL A 107 -14.14 -0.24 3.37
N PRO A 108 -14.38 -1.45 2.81
CA PRO A 108 -14.78 -2.58 3.62
C PRO A 108 -13.60 -3.04 4.48
N LEU A 109 -13.89 -3.45 5.72
CA LEU A 109 -12.88 -3.88 6.70
C LEU A 109 -12.04 -5.05 6.20
N GLU A 110 -12.61 -5.93 5.36
CA GLU A 110 -11.92 -7.06 4.72
C GLU A 110 -10.76 -6.63 3.80
N ASN A 111 -10.82 -5.39 3.29
CA ASN A 111 -9.77 -4.83 2.43
C ASN A 111 -8.66 -4.13 3.22
N VAL A 112 -8.86 -3.90 4.52
CA VAL A 112 -7.87 -3.28 5.40
C VAL A 112 -6.95 -4.36 5.95
N VAL A 113 -5.72 -4.37 5.45
CA VAL A 113 -4.76 -5.46 5.74
C VAL A 113 -4.04 -5.26 7.07
N ASP A 114 -4.02 -4.04 7.61
CA ASP A 114 -3.45 -3.70 8.91
C ASP A 114 -4.45 -2.88 9.74
N ALA A 115 -4.78 -3.36 10.95
CA ALA A 115 -5.71 -2.69 11.86
C ALA A 115 -5.26 -1.27 12.23
N ARG A 116 -3.95 -0.99 12.19
CA ARG A 116 -3.40 0.35 12.46
C ARG A 116 -3.83 1.39 11.42
N LEU A 117 -4.28 0.98 10.24
CA LEU A 117 -4.82 1.87 9.21
C LEU A 117 -6.26 2.31 9.48
N LEU A 118 -6.99 1.62 10.36
CA LEU A 118 -8.40 1.92 10.63
C LEU A 118 -8.59 3.31 11.25
N VAL A 119 -7.76 3.64 12.24
CA VAL A 119 -7.79 4.95 12.92
C VAL A 119 -7.49 6.10 11.95
N PRO A 120 -6.38 6.12 11.19
CA PRO A 120 -6.11 7.21 10.25
C PRO A 120 -7.12 7.28 9.11
N LEU A 121 -7.67 6.15 8.64
CA LEU A 121 -8.76 6.16 7.65
C LEU A 121 -10.03 6.83 8.19
N HIS A 122 -10.44 6.47 9.41
CA HIS A 122 -11.62 7.03 10.06
C HIS A 122 -11.46 8.52 10.37
N ASN A 123 -10.29 8.90 10.90
CA ASN A 123 -9.99 10.30 11.22
C ASN A 123 -9.92 11.15 9.95
N ALA A 124 -9.29 10.64 8.88
CA ALA A 124 -9.26 11.33 7.60
C ALA A 124 -10.67 11.50 7.00
N ALA A 125 -11.52 10.46 7.04
CA ALA A 125 -12.89 10.55 6.57
C ALA A 125 -13.69 11.61 7.35
N THR A 126 -13.59 11.59 8.67
CA THR A 126 -14.26 12.55 9.55
C THR A 126 -13.77 13.97 9.31
N ALA A 127 -12.46 14.17 9.13
CA ALA A 127 -11.91 15.47 8.82
C ALA A 127 -12.37 16.00 7.44
N CYS A 128 -12.47 15.13 6.42
CA CYS A 128 -13.08 15.50 5.14
C CYS A 128 -14.55 15.95 5.29
N GLU A 129 -15.33 15.28 6.13
CA GLU A 129 -16.73 15.64 6.38
C GLU A 129 -16.85 17.00 7.08
N ILE A 130 -15.98 17.26 8.08
CA ILE A 130 -15.93 18.56 8.76
C ILE A 130 -15.58 19.67 7.75
N VAL A 131 -14.59 19.46 6.88
CA VAL A 131 -14.24 20.42 5.83
C VAL A 131 -15.43 20.66 4.89
N ALA A 132 -16.10 19.60 4.45
CA ALA A 132 -17.28 19.72 3.60
C ALA A 132 -18.41 20.51 4.27
N GLU A 133 -18.68 20.25 5.55
CA GLU A 133 -19.70 20.95 6.33
C GLU A 133 -19.36 22.44 6.51
N LEU A 134 -18.10 22.76 6.81
CA LEU A 134 -17.63 24.13 6.95
C LEU A 134 -17.70 24.93 5.64
N LEU A 135 -17.48 24.27 4.50
CA LEU A 135 -17.56 24.88 3.17
C LEU A 135 -19.00 25.01 2.66
N LYS A 136 -19.94 24.20 3.17
CA LYS A 136 -21.37 24.29 2.85
C LYS A 136 -22.09 25.40 3.61
N LYS A 137 -21.66 25.66 4.84
CA LYS A 137 -22.24 26.73 5.66
C LYS A 137 -21.86 28.09 5.08
N GLU A 138 -22.81 29.03 5.13
CA GLU A 138 -22.50 30.43 4.86
C GLU A 138 -21.39 30.87 5.82
N VAL A 139 -20.36 31.51 5.28
CA VAL A 139 -19.26 31.95 6.14
C VAL A 139 -19.78 33.07 7.04
N PRO A 140 -19.56 32.95 8.35
CA PRO A 140 -20.08 33.92 9.29
C PRO A 140 -19.54 35.33 8.98
N LYS A 141 -20.35 36.34 9.30
CA LYS A 141 -20.01 37.75 9.09
C LYS A 141 -19.42 38.39 10.35
N ALA A 142 -19.68 37.81 11.52
CA ALA A 142 -19.17 38.28 12.80
C ALA A 142 -17.68 37.89 12.97
N ARG A 143 -16.85 38.82 13.44
CA ARG A 143 -15.40 38.63 13.56
C ARG A 143 -15.02 37.43 14.43
N GLU A 144 -15.75 37.19 15.53
CA GLU A 144 -15.49 36.07 16.45
C GLU A 144 -15.84 34.72 15.83
N GLU A 145 -17.00 34.64 15.16
CA GLU A 145 -17.43 33.43 14.44
C GLU A 145 -16.53 33.09 13.25
N VAL A 146 -15.95 34.11 12.60
CA VAL A 146 -14.96 33.92 11.53
C VAL A 146 -13.68 33.29 12.08
N ALA A 147 -13.18 33.75 13.23
CA ALA A 147 -12.00 33.17 13.87
C ALA A 147 -12.22 31.69 14.22
N ASP A 148 -13.36 31.37 14.83
CA ASP A 148 -13.74 29.98 15.14
C ASP A 148 -13.88 29.11 13.88
N TRP A 149 -14.42 29.66 12.78
CA TRP A 149 -14.48 28.97 11.50
C TRP A 149 -13.09 28.64 10.94
N PHE A 150 -12.16 29.60 11.00
CA PHE A 150 -10.77 29.40 10.56
C PHE A 150 -10.04 28.37 11.43
N ASP A 151 -10.23 28.43 12.75
CA ASP A 151 -9.64 27.46 13.68
C ASP A 151 -10.17 26.05 13.42
N LYS A 152 -11.48 25.89 13.21
CA LYS A 152 -12.08 24.60 12.85
C LYS A 152 -11.56 24.06 11.52
N LEU A 153 -11.43 24.93 10.52
CA LEU A 153 -10.87 24.54 9.22
C LEU A 153 -9.40 24.12 9.35
N GLY A 154 -8.58 24.89 10.08
CA GLY A 154 -7.18 24.60 10.34
C GLY A 154 -7.00 23.29 11.12
N ASN A 155 -7.84 23.04 12.13
CA ASN A 155 -7.85 21.79 12.89
C ASN A 155 -8.20 20.59 12.00
N ALA A 156 -9.18 20.73 11.09
CA ALA A 156 -9.54 19.67 10.17
C ALA A 156 -8.42 19.39 9.14
N GLN A 157 -7.79 20.43 8.61
CA GLN A 157 -6.60 20.32 7.73
C GLN A 157 -5.43 19.62 8.45
N ASN A 158 -5.15 20.00 9.70
CA ASN A 158 -4.10 19.38 10.49
C ASN A 158 -4.41 17.92 10.83
N SER A 159 -5.68 17.60 11.11
CA SER A 159 -6.14 16.23 11.33
C SER A 159 -5.95 15.35 10.09
N LEU A 160 -6.22 15.87 8.89
CA LEU A 160 -5.94 15.18 7.62
C LEU A 160 -4.44 14.90 7.44
N PHE A 161 -3.60 15.90 7.72
CA PHE A 161 -2.14 15.74 7.60
C PHE A 161 -1.58 14.77 8.64
N THR A 162 -2.09 14.80 9.87
CA THR A 162 -1.71 13.86 10.93
C THR A 162 -2.12 12.43 10.58
N SER A 163 -3.34 12.26 10.07
CA SER A 163 -3.85 10.96 9.61
C SER A 163 -3.02 10.41 8.45
N TYR A 164 -2.58 11.29 7.53
CA TYR A 164 -1.63 10.92 6.48
C TYR A 164 -0.30 10.42 7.07
N ASN A 165 0.32 11.16 7.99
CA ASN A 165 1.61 10.78 8.58
C ASN A 165 1.53 9.41 9.29
N GLN A 166 0.43 9.15 9.99
CA GLN A 166 0.17 7.85 10.62
C GLN A 166 0.05 6.73 9.58
N ALA A 167 -0.74 6.95 8.51
CA ALA A 167 -0.90 5.96 7.45
C ALA A 167 0.41 5.72 6.67
N PHE A 168 1.21 6.77 6.45
CA PHE A 168 2.52 6.70 5.82
C PHE A 168 3.53 5.90 6.66
N ALA A 169 3.54 6.08 7.98
CA ALA A 169 4.39 5.30 8.87
C ALA A 169 4.11 3.79 8.73
N VAL A 170 2.82 3.40 8.66
CA VAL A 170 2.42 2.02 8.43
C VAL A 170 2.88 1.53 7.04
N GLN A 171 2.70 2.34 5.99
CA GLN A 171 3.18 1.98 4.64
C GLN A 171 4.68 1.74 4.60
N ALA A 172 5.47 2.60 5.24
CA ALA A 172 6.93 2.52 5.25
C ALA A 172 7.47 1.22 5.86
N GLU A 173 6.74 0.61 6.80
CA GLU A 173 7.10 -0.70 7.38
C GLU A 173 7.03 -1.84 6.35
N PHE A 174 6.10 -1.76 5.40
CA PHE A 174 5.90 -2.80 4.38
C PHE A 174 6.69 -2.53 3.09
N ASP A 175 7.14 -1.29 2.87
CA ASP A 175 7.86 -0.87 1.66
C ASP A 175 9.36 -1.19 1.69
N SER A 176 9.81 -2.04 2.63
CA SER A 176 11.19 -2.51 2.67
C SER A 176 11.53 -3.20 1.34
N THR A 177 12.20 -2.48 0.44
CA THR A 177 12.67 -3.03 -0.82
C THR A 177 13.50 -4.28 -0.52
N PRO A 178 13.16 -5.46 -1.08
CA PRO A 178 13.97 -6.63 -0.83
C PRO A 178 15.38 -6.35 -1.38
N LEU A 179 16.42 -6.66 -0.59
CA LEU A 179 17.84 -6.50 -1.00
C LEU A 179 18.12 -7.08 -2.40
N THR A 180 17.35 -8.08 -2.81
CA THR A 180 17.40 -8.69 -4.15
C THR A 180 16.95 -7.74 -5.27
N ALA A 181 16.01 -6.83 -5.04
CA ALA A 181 15.60 -5.80 -6.00
C ALA A 181 16.68 -4.72 -6.16
N LEU A 182 17.34 -4.32 -5.07
CA LEU A 182 18.51 -3.43 -5.10
C LEU A 182 19.69 -4.06 -5.85
N LEU A 183 19.98 -5.33 -5.57
CA LEU A 183 21.01 -6.09 -6.27
C LEU A 183 20.67 -6.25 -7.76
N LYS A 184 19.43 -6.59 -8.11
CA LYS A 184 18.99 -6.73 -9.51
C LYS A 184 19.06 -5.40 -10.27
N ARG A 185 18.75 -4.28 -9.61
CA ARG A 185 18.90 -2.93 -10.17
C ARG A 185 20.36 -2.57 -10.41
N LYS A 186 21.24 -2.78 -9.42
CA LYS A 186 22.69 -2.59 -9.59
C LYS A 186 23.28 -3.50 -10.67
N PHE A 187 22.84 -4.75 -10.77
CA PHE A 187 23.31 -5.67 -11.81
C PHE A 187 22.86 -5.25 -13.20
N ARG A 188 21.63 -4.72 -13.33
CA ARG A 188 21.10 -4.17 -14.59
C ARG A 188 21.84 -2.90 -14.99
N GLU A 189 22.17 -2.03 -14.03
CA GLU A 189 22.99 -0.83 -14.24
C GLU A 189 24.42 -1.21 -14.68
N LEU A 190 25.07 -2.16 -14.00
CA LEU A 190 26.38 -2.70 -14.38
C LEU A 190 26.39 -3.33 -15.79
N ARG A 191 25.31 -4.02 -16.18
CA ARG A 191 25.17 -4.57 -17.54
C ARG A 191 25.04 -3.47 -18.59
N MET A 192 24.28 -2.41 -18.30
CA MET A 192 24.10 -1.26 -19.20
C MET A 192 25.37 -0.43 -19.35
N THR A 193 26.16 -0.26 -18.28
CA THR A 193 27.45 0.44 -18.36
C THR A 193 28.50 -0.36 -19.12
N ARG A 194 28.50 -1.70 -19.01
CA ARG A 194 29.41 -2.56 -19.78
C ARG A 194 29.11 -2.57 -21.29
N ILE A 195 27.85 -2.38 -21.69
CA ILE A 195 27.45 -2.27 -23.12
C ILE A 195 27.84 -0.91 -23.72
N ARG A 196 27.87 0.16 -22.91
CA ARG A 196 28.25 1.52 -23.36
C ARG A 196 29.75 1.80 -23.36
N GLY A 197 30.58 0.96 -22.74
CA GLY A 197 32.04 1.09 -22.71
C GLY A 197 32.77 0.38 -23.85
N PHE A 198 32.06 -0.09 -24.88
CA PHE A 198 32.61 -0.84 -26.03
C PHE A 198 32.47 -0.08 -27.37
N HIS A 199 32.25 1.24 -27.33
CA HIS A 199 32.28 2.14 -28.49
C HIS A 199 33.31 3.25 -28.29
#